data_AF-A0A2N6EPP9-F1
#
_entry.id   AF-A0A2N6EPP9-F1
#
_cell.length_a   1.000
_cell.length_b   1.000
_cell.length_c   1.000
_cell.angle_alpha   90.00
_cell.angle_beta   90.00
_cell.angle_gamma   90.00
#
_symmetry.space_group_name_H-M   'P 1'
#
loop_
_entity.id
_entity.type
_entity.pdbx_description
1 polymer ?
#
loop_
_entity_poly.entity_id
_entity_poly.type
_entity_poly.pdbx_seq_one_letter_code
_entity_poly.pdbx_strand_id
1 'polypeptide(L)' 'MLAEQLLEAISKPITLNNETIHTSASIGLCFYPQHGTTVDALLKCADSAMYQAKQAGRNTYHISA' A
#
# COMPACT_ATOMS: atom_id res chain seq x y z
N MET A 1 -7.42 -10.98 1.27
CA MET A 1 -6.38 -10.73 0.23
C MET A 1 -5.02 -10.51 0.89
N LEU A 2 -3.88 -10.76 0.22
CA LEU A 2 -2.55 -10.50 0.81
C LEU A 2 -2.35 -9.03 1.25
N ALA A 3 -2.86 -8.07 0.47
CA ALA A 3 -2.78 -6.65 0.82
C ALA A 3 -3.47 -6.33 2.16
N GLU A 4 -4.63 -6.92 2.43
CA GLU A 4 -5.36 -6.74 3.70
C GLU A 4 -4.58 -7.33 4.87
N GLN A 5 -3.97 -8.52 4.69
CA GLN A 5 -3.13 -9.14 5.70
C GLN A 5 -1.90 -8.28 6.03
N LEU A 6 -1.30 -7.64 5.03
CA LEU A 6 -0.20 -6.70 5.23
C LEU A 6 -0.65 -5.43 5.96
N LEU A 7 -1.80 -4.86 5.59
CA LEU A 7 -2.37 -3.71 6.29
C LEU A 7 -2.62 -4.02 7.76
N GLU A 8 -3.22 -5.17 8.06
CA GLU A 8 -3.47 -5.62 9.44
C GLU A 8 -2.15 -5.80 10.21
N ALA A 9 -1.15 -6.44 9.60
CA ALA A 9 0.14 -6.66 10.22
C ALA A 9 0.88 -5.35 10.54
N ILE A 10 0.85 -4.38 9.61
CA ILE A 10 1.49 -3.07 9.78
C ILE A 10 0.73 -2.20 10.79
N SER A 11 -0.59 -2.34 10.87
CA SER A 11 -1.43 -1.58 11.81
C SER A 11 -1.22 -1.95 13.27
N LYS A 12 -0.50 -3.05 13.56
CA LYS A 12 -0.19 -3.46 14.93
C LYS A 12 0.69 -2.40 15.60
N PRO A 13 0.33 -1.94 16.82
CA PRO A 13 1.13 -0.95 17.52
C PRO A 13 2.54 -1.45 17.82
N ILE A 14 3.51 -0.54 17.74
CA ILE A 14 4.92 -0.84 18.03
C ILE A 14 5.30 -0.07 19.30
N THR A 15 5.91 -0.76 20.26
CA THR A 15 6.44 -0.12 21.47
C THR A 15 7.87 0.34 21.23
N LEU A 16 8.14 1.63 21.37
CA LEU A 16 9.47 2.23 21.26
C LEU A 16 9.70 3.14 22.48
N ASN A 17 10.74 2.89 23.27
CA ASN A 17 11.08 3.69 24.46
C ASN A 17 9.89 3.96 25.41
N ASN A 18 9.07 2.92 25.65
CA ASN A 18 7.82 2.98 26.43
C ASN A 18 6.68 3.82 25.82
N GLU A 19 6.83 4.30 24.59
CA GLU A 19 5.75 4.91 23.82
C GLU A 19 5.11 3.91 22.86
N THR A 20 3.79 3.98 22.71
CA THR A 20 3.05 3.18 21.74
C THR A 20 2.89 3.97 20.45
N ILE A 21 3.52 3.49 19.38
CA ILE A 21 3.45 4.09 18.05
C ILE A 21 2.42 3.34 17.22
N HIS A 22 1.43 4.08 16.70
CA HIS A 22 0.47 3.58 15.74
C HIS A 22 0.94 3.93 14.33
N THR A 23 1.07 2.92 13.47
CA THR A 23 1.40 3.12 12.06
C THR A 23 0.27 2.62 11.17
N SER A 24 0.24 3.09 9.94
CA SER A 24 -0.65 2.59 8.90
C SER A 24 0.09 2.62 7.57
N ALA A 25 -0.34 1.80 6.63
CA ALA A 25 0.19 1.80 5.27
C ALA A 25 -0.88 2.17 4.25
N SER A 26 -0.41 2.61 3.08
CA SER A 26 -1.20 2.72 1.87
C SER A 26 -0.53 1.86 0.82
N ILE A 27 -1.26 0.93 0.23
CA ILE A 27 -0.68 -0.07 -0.69
C ILE A 27 -1.22 0.18 -2.10
N GLY A 28 -0.31 0.33 -3.07
CA GLY A 28 -0.65 0.37 -4.48
C GLY A 28 -0.45 -0.97 -5.14
N LEU A 29 -1.42 -1.41 -5.92
CA LEU A 29 -1.40 -2.70 -6.60
C LEU A 29 -1.46 -2.48 -8.11
N CYS A 30 -0.65 -3.25 -8.83
CA CYS A 30 -0.71 -3.34 -10.27
C CYS A 30 -0.56 -4.78 -10.75
N PHE A 31 -0.98 -5.04 -11.99
CA PHE A 31 -0.97 -6.37 -12.58
C PHE A 31 -0.26 -6.33 -13.92
N TYR A 32 0.75 -7.20 -14.08
CA TYR A 32 1.27 -7.52 -15.40
C TYR A 32 0.30 -8.48 -16.12
N PRO A 33 0.05 -8.34 -17.43
CA PRO A 33 0.53 -7.26 -18.31
C PRO A 33 -0.40 -6.03 -18.35
N GLN A 34 -1.54 -6.07 -17.65
CA GLN A 34 -2.61 -5.07 -17.72
C GLN A 34 -2.13 -3.63 -17.50
N HIS A 35 -1.20 -3.43 -16.57
CA HIS A 35 -0.72 -2.11 -16.14
C HIS A 35 0.68 -1.78 -16.65
N GLY A 36 1.17 -2.55 -17.62
CA GLY A 36 2.48 -2.36 -18.22
C GLY A 36 3.21 -3.68 -18.43
N THR A 37 4.09 -3.68 -19.43
CA THR A 37 4.93 -4.83 -19.78
C THR A 37 6.39 -4.62 -19.41
N THR A 38 6.72 -3.50 -18.76
CA THR A 38 8.07 -3.15 -18.29
C THR A 38 8.05 -2.91 -16.79
N VAL A 39 9.19 -3.13 -16.14
CA VAL A 39 9.34 -2.87 -14.70
C VAL A 39 9.03 -1.42 -14.37
N ASP A 40 9.55 -0.46 -15.14
CA ASP A 40 9.30 0.97 -14.93
C ASP A 40 7.81 1.33 -15.05
N ALA A 41 7.09 0.75 -16.01
CA ALA A 41 5.65 0.98 -16.16
C ALA A 41 4.87 0.45 -14.95
N LEU A 42 5.18 -0.77 -14.51
CA LEU A 42 4.53 -1.39 -13.35
C LEU A 42 4.82 -0.62 -12.05
N LEU A 43 6.07 -0.18 -11.83
CA LEU A 43 6.44 0.62 -10.67
C LEU A 43 5.69 1.96 -10.63
N LYS A 44 5.65 2.68 -11.75
CA LYS A 44 4.89 3.95 -11.85
C LYS A 44 3.40 3.74 -11.60
N CYS A 45 2.83 2.67 -12.12
CA CYS A 45 1.44 2.32 -11.91
C CYS A 45 1.14 2.01 -10.43
N ALA A 46 1.95 1.15 -9.80
CA ALA A 46 1.81 0.82 -8.39
C ALA A 46 1.97 2.05 -7.50
N ASP A 47 2.93 2.93 -7.78
CA ASP A 47 3.13 4.17 -7.01
C ASP A 47 1.93 5.13 -7.13
N SER A 48 1.39 5.30 -8.35
CA SER A 48 0.16 6.08 -8.57
C SER A 48 -1.01 5.52 -7.76
N ALA A 49 -1.23 4.20 -7.81
CA ALA A 49 -2.28 3.54 -7.03
C ALA A 49 -2.05 3.70 -5.51
N MET A 50 -0.81 3.60 -5.04
CA MET A 50 -0.47 3.83 -3.64
C MET A 50 -0.83 5.26 -3.21
N TYR A 51 -0.60 6.26 -4.07
CA TYR A 51 -0.99 7.63 -3.81
C TYR A 51 -2.51 7.81 -3.74
N GLN A 52 -3.28 7.10 -4.57
CA GLN A 52 -4.74 7.08 -4.46
C GLN A 52 -5.20 6.47 -3.13
N ALA A 53 -4.62 5.33 -2.72
CA ALA A 53 -4.89 4.72 -1.42
C ALA A 53 -4.56 5.68 -0.25
N LYS A 54 -3.49 6.47 -0.39
CA LYS A 54 -3.09 7.47 0.63
C LYS A 54 -4.08 8.62 0.75
N GLN A 55 -4.65 9.06 -0.37
CA GLN A 55 -5.65 10.13 -0.41
C GLN A 55 -7.03 9.65 0.07
N ALA A 56 -7.35 8.36 -0.10
CA ALA A 56 -8.61 7.76 0.33
C ALA A 56 -8.75 7.53 1.86
N GLY A 57 -7.84 8.04 2.68
CA GLY A 57 -7.90 7.93 4.15
C GLY A 57 -6.80 7.07 4.78
N ARG A 58 -5.85 6.54 4.00
CA ARG A 58 -4.81 5.58 4.43
C ARG A 58 -5.40 4.26 4.94
N ASN A 59 -4.54 3.39 5.45
CA ASN A 59 -4.87 2.04 5.92
C ASN A 59 -5.71 1.23 4.93
N THR A 60 -5.41 1.37 3.64
CA THR A 60 -6.16 0.76 2.56
C THR A 60 -5.23 0.47 1.38
N TYR A 61 -5.75 -0.27 0.41
CA TYR A 61 -5.08 -0.51 -0.86
C TYR A 61 -5.91 0.06 -2.01
N HIS A 62 -5.24 0.33 -3.14
CA HIS A 62 -5.90 0.69 -4.38
C HIS A 62 -5.25 -0.08 -5.52
N ILE A 63 -6.06 -0.51 -6.48
CA ILE A 63 -5.61 -1.13 -7.72
C ILE A 63 -5.70 -0.05 -8.80
N SER A 64 -4.62 0.22 -9.54
CA SER A 64 -4.73 1.18 -10.65
C SER A 64 -5.86 0.78 -11.59
N ALA A 65 -6.64 1.78 -12.03
CA ALA A 65 -7.51 1.62 -13.17
C ALA A 65 -6.68 1.37 -14.44
#